data_AF-A0A838PG48-F1
#
_entry.id   AF-A0A838PG48-F1
#
_cell.length_a   1.000
_cell.length_b   1.000
_cell.length_c   1.000
_cell.angle_alpha   90.00
_cell.angle_beta   90.00
_cell.angle_gamma   90.00
#
_symmetry.space_group_name_H-M   'P 1'
#
loop_
_entity.id
_entity.type
_entity.pdbx_description
1 polymer ?
#
loop_
_entity_poly.entity_id
_entity_poly.type
_entity_poly.pdbx_seq_one_letter_code
_entity_poly.pdbx_strand_id
1 'polypeptide(L)'
;MSSQISKPLLLALVVLGALLPACTQSGTNNPAGDSATTQPSTSPAPRTAFDRDLQYIRNGQFAHVWIFSRQDGKPLDKDDAAYLRANAPQVVDWVTTDEGKRVIAGTNFDLAQGNLPQLRQRFVAEDYTGK
;
A
#
# COMPACT_ATOMS: atom_id res chain seq x y z
N MET A 1 -39.13 -33.02 13.05
CA MET A 1 -39.03 -32.25 14.31
C MET A 1 -37.58 -32.29 14.75
N SER A 2 -36.84 -31.19 14.56
CA SER A 2 -35.60 -30.86 15.28
C SER A 2 -35.31 -29.38 15.01
N SER A 3 -35.83 -28.53 15.89
CA SER A 3 -35.50 -27.11 16.00
C SER A 3 -34.28 -26.95 16.89
N GLN A 4 -33.33 -26.10 16.52
CA GLN A 4 -32.65 -25.21 17.47
C GLN A 4 -32.27 -23.92 16.74
N ILE A 5 -33.03 -22.86 17.09
CA ILE A 5 -32.76 -21.45 16.84
C ILE A 5 -32.06 -20.95 18.10
N SER A 6 -30.95 -20.21 17.97
CA SER A 6 -30.69 -19.08 18.89
C SER A 6 -29.63 -18.14 18.35
N LYS A 7 -29.84 -16.87 18.69
CA LYS A 7 -29.49 -15.62 18.01
C LYS A 7 -28.11 -15.05 18.37
N PRO A 8 -27.60 -14.10 17.56
CA PRO A 8 -26.36 -13.36 17.79
C PRO A 8 -26.55 -12.23 18.83
N LEU A 9 -25.52 -11.99 19.66
CA LEU A 9 -25.33 -10.84 20.56
C LEU A 9 -23.94 -11.07 21.21
N LEU A 10 -22.96 -10.17 21.30
CA LEU A 10 -22.98 -8.79 21.79
C LEU A 10 -21.73 -8.03 21.32
N LEU A 11 -21.96 -6.77 20.95
CA LEU A 11 -21.03 -5.64 20.93
C LEU A 11 -20.17 -5.53 22.19
N ALA A 12 -18.93 -5.05 22.04
CA ALA A 12 -18.37 -4.04 22.93
C ALA A 12 -17.24 -3.26 22.21
N LEU A 13 -17.60 -2.08 21.71
CA LEU A 13 -16.71 -1.02 21.25
C LEU A 13 -16.25 -0.23 22.49
N VAL A 14 -14.93 -0.12 22.74
CA VAL A 14 -14.38 0.81 23.73
C VAL A 14 -13.41 1.74 23.00
N VAL A 15 -13.88 2.97 22.76
CA VAL A 15 -13.08 4.11 22.30
C VAL A 15 -12.85 5.02 23.51
N LEU A 16 -11.59 5.25 23.86
CA LEU A 16 -11.14 6.25 24.83
C LEU A 16 -9.71 6.61 24.37
N GLY A 17 -9.33 7.80 23.94
CA GLY A 17 -9.83 9.15 24.22
C GLY A 17 -8.79 9.86 25.10
N ALA A 18 -7.88 10.65 24.52
CA ALA A 18 -7.28 11.83 25.17
C ALA A 18 -6.32 12.57 24.20
N LEU A 19 -6.69 13.83 23.92
CA LEU A 19 -5.88 14.85 23.27
C LEU A 19 -4.87 15.45 24.26
N LEU A 20 -3.65 15.75 23.80
CA LEU A 20 -2.77 16.74 24.44
C LEU A 20 -1.99 17.52 23.35
N PRO A 21 -2.28 18.80 23.12
CA PRO A 21 -1.30 19.74 22.57
C PRO A 21 -0.67 20.53 23.74
N ALA A 22 0.61 20.27 24.02
CA ALA A 22 1.41 21.10 24.91
C ALA A 22 2.13 22.18 24.08
N CYS A 23 1.89 23.43 24.47
CA CYS A 23 2.50 24.63 23.88
C CYS A 23 3.87 24.96 24.49
N THR A 24 4.56 25.88 23.80
CA THR A 24 5.61 26.81 24.23
C THR A 24 7.05 26.30 24.22
N GLN A 25 7.96 26.99 23.50
CA GLN A 25 8.75 28.07 24.11
C GLN A 25 9.50 28.92 23.07
N SER A 26 9.65 30.18 23.47
CA SER A 26 10.17 31.40 22.89
C SER A 26 11.63 31.40 22.40
N GLY A 27 11.91 32.34 21.49
CA GLY A 27 13.03 33.26 21.66
C GLY A 27 14.12 33.22 20.60
N THR A 28 14.19 34.28 19.78
CA THR A 28 15.30 35.27 19.79
C THR A 28 15.38 35.94 18.41
N ASN A 29 14.94 37.19 18.34
CA ASN A 29 15.37 38.10 17.28
C ASN A 29 16.78 38.58 17.63
N ASN A 30 17.75 38.38 16.74
CA ASN A 30 18.69 39.43 16.43
C ASN A 30 19.26 39.28 15.00
N PRO A 31 19.49 40.39 14.28
CA PRO A 31 19.87 40.38 12.87
C PRO A 31 21.39 40.50 12.72
N ALA A 32 21.97 39.86 11.70
CA ALA A 32 23.08 40.39 10.88
C ALA A 32 23.61 39.30 9.93
N GLY A 33 23.75 39.68 8.66
CA GLY A 33 24.84 39.26 7.76
C GLY A 33 24.99 37.78 7.49
N ASP A 34 24.51 37.31 6.34
CA ASP A 34 25.38 37.16 5.18
C ASP A 34 24.59 36.61 3.99
N SER A 35 24.95 37.10 2.81
CA SER A 35 24.38 36.67 1.53
C SER A 35 24.76 35.22 1.25
N ALA A 36 23.99 34.28 1.81
CA ALA A 36 23.94 32.92 1.32
C ALA A 36 22.76 32.82 0.36
N THR A 37 23.06 32.64 -0.92
CA THR A 37 22.07 32.20 -1.92
C THR A 37 21.34 30.99 -1.36
N THR A 38 20.09 31.19 -0.91
CA THR A 38 19.21 30.11 -0.47
C THR A 38 18.93 29.26 -1.69
N GLN A 39 19.72 28.21 -1.87
CA GLN A 39 19.40 27.14 -2.79
C GLN A 39 18.03 26.63 -2.36
N PRO A 40 16.99 26.69 -3.21
CA PRO A 40 15.68 26.20 -2.82
C PRO A 40 15.86 24.74 -2.44
N SER A 41 15.66 24.44 -1.15
CA SER A 41 15.48 23.08 -0.70
C SER A 41 14.26 22.57 -1.45
N THR A 42 14.50 21.82 -2.52
CA THR A 42 13.47 21.04 -3.20
C THR A 42 12.98 20.04 -2.18
N SER A 43 12.02 20.45 -1.34
CA SER A 43 11.17 19.52 -0.61
C SER A 43 10.64 18.56 -1.67
N PRO A 44 10.84 17.24 -1.52
CA PRO A 44 10.29 16.29 -2.46
C PRO A 44 8.81 16.59 -2.63
N ALA A 45 8.34 16.66 -3.88
CA ALA A 45 6.91 16.74 -4.13
C ALA A 45 6.21 15.62 -3.33
N PRO A 46 4.99 15.85 -2.80
CA PRO A 46 4.26 14.82 -2.09
C PRO A 46 4.23 13.55 -2.95
N ARG A 47 4.82 12.46 -2.43
CA ARG A 47 4.78 11.16 -3.11
C ARG A 47 3.33 10.72 -3.22
N THR A 48 2.94 10.21 -4.39
CA THR A 48 1.61 9.60 -4.52
C THR A 48 1.50 8.39 -3.58
N ALA A 49 0.27 7.95 -3.30
CA ALA A 49 0.07 6.74 -2.50
C ALA A 49 0.80 5.54 -3.14
N PHE A 50 0.66 5.40 -4.46
CA PHE A 50 1.42 4.43 -5.25
C PHE A 50 2.92 4.51 -5.02
N ASP A 51 3.54 5.68 -5.16
CA ASP A 51 5.00 5.81 -5.04
C ASP A 51 5.52 5.43 -3.66
N ARG A 52 4.78 5.80 -2.61
CA ARG A 52 5.11 5.43 -1.24
C ARG A 52 5.03 3.92 -1.04
N ASP A 53 3.94 3.31 -1.49
CA ASP A 53 3.67 1.88 -1.28
C ASP A 53 4.61 1.02 -2.14
N LEU A 54 4.94 1.47 -3.35
CA LEU A 54 5.93 0.85 -4.21
C LEU A 54 7.33 0.92 -3.58
N GLN A 55 7.70 2.05 -2.99
CA GLN A 55 8.97 2.17 -2.28
C GLN A 55 9.04 1.21 -1.08
N TYR A 56 7.94 1.03 -0.35
CA TYR A 56 7.86 0.06 0.74
C TYR A 56 8.18 -1.36 0.24
N ILE A 57 7.54 -1.81 -0.86
CA ILE A 57 7.82 -3.13 -1.45
C ILE A 57 9.26 -3.23 -1.96
N ARG A 58 9.80 -2.18 -2.61
CA ARG A 58 11.20 -2.15 -3.07
C ARG A 58 12.20 -2.31 -1.94
N ASN A 59 11.94 -1.70 -0.79
CA ASN A 59 12.79 -1.85 0.40
C ASN A 59 12.82 -3.29 0.93
N GLY A 60 11.81 -4.11 0.58
CA GLY A 60 11.78 -5.55 0.84
C GLY A 60 12.78 -6.38 0.02
N GLN A 61 13.47 -5.78 -0.96
CA GLN A 61 14.52 -6.41 -1.77
C GLN A 61 14.07 -7.71 -2.49
N PHE A 62 12.82 -7.74 -2.93
CA PHE A 62 12.30 -8.84 -3.74
C PHE A 62 12.94 -8.88 -5.12
N ALA A 63 13.18 -10.07 -5.66
CA ALA A 63 13.73 -10.24 -7.01
C ALA A 63 12.78 -9.72 -8.11
N HIS A 64 11.47 -9.74 -7.86
CA HIS A 64 10.43 -9.29 -8.77
C HIS A 64 9.39 -8.43 -8.06
N VAL A 65 8.93 -7.39 -8.76
CA VAL A 65 7.83 -6.53 -8.33
C VAL A 65 6.79 -6.45 -9.43
N TRP A 66 5.56 -6.85 -9.12
CA TRP A 66 4.44 -6.85 -10.06
C TRP A 66 3.32 -5.94 -9.57
N ILE A 67 2.65 -5.27 -10.50
CA ILE A 67 1.43 -4.50 -10.23
C ILE A 67 0.25 -5.20 -10.90
N PHE A 68 -0.77 -5.51 -10.11
CA PHE A 68 -2.03 -6.06 -10.60
C PHE A 68 -3.15 -5.05 -10.48
N SER A 69 -3.93 -4.90 -11.55
CA SER A 69 -5.16 -4.09 -11.56
C SER A 69 -6.25 -4.78 -12.36
N ARG A 70 -7.51 -4.42 -12.12
CA ARG A 70 -8.62 -4.96 -12.91
C ARG A 70 -8.58 -4.40 -14.33
N GLN A 71 -8.97 -5.23 -15.30
CA GLN A 71 -9.11 -4.81 -16.70
C GLN A 71 -10.15 -3.69 -16.90
N ASP A 72 -11.14 -3.59 -16.00
CA ASP A 72 -12.18 -2.54 -16.02
C ASP A 72 -11.80 -1.28 -15.24
N GLY A 73 -10.61 -1.22 -14.63
CA GLY A 73 -10.11 -0.07 -13.87
C GLY A 73 -10.82 0.21 -12.54
N LYS A 74 -11.77 -0.64 -12.12
CA LYS A 74 -12.43 -0.51 -10.81
C LYS A 74 -11.48 -0.95 -9.68
N PRO A 75 -11.79 -0.57 -8.43
CA PRO A 75 -11.11 -1.14 -7.26
C PRO A 75 -11.21 -2.67 -7.24
N LEU A 76 -10.14 -3.35 -6.83
CA LEU A 76 -10.13 -4.78 -6.54
C LEU A 76 -11.05 -5.06 -5.36
N ASP A 77 -11.86 -6.11 -5.49
CA ASP A 77 -12.70 -6.60 -4.40
C ASP A 77 -12.04 -7.77 -3.65
N LYS A 78 -12.78 -8.34 -2.69
CA LYS A 78 -12.30 -9.45 -1.86
C LYS A 78 -12.05 -10.72 -2.68
N ASP A 79 -12.84 -10.97 -3.72
CA ASP A 79 -12.71 -12.16 -4.55
C ASP A 79 -11.49 -12.04 -5.47
N ASP A 80 -11.21 -10.82 -5.96
CA ASP A 80 -9.99 -10.52 -6.69
C ASP A 80 -8.74 -10.77 -5.81
N ALA A 81 -8.77 -10.27 -4.58
CA ALA A 81 -7.69 -10.44 -3.61
C ALA A 81 -7.47 -11.92 -3.21
N ALA A 82 -8.55 -12.70 -3.12
CA ALA A 82 -8.50 -14.14 -2.86
C ALA A 82 -7.93 -14.89 -4.07
N TYR A 83 -8.37 -14.54 -5.28
CA TYR A 83 -7.88 -15.16 -6.51
C TYR A 83 -6.37 -14.92 -6.71
N LEU A 84 -5.89 -13.69 -6.48
CA LEU A 84 -4.46 -13.37 -6.56
C LEU A 84 -3.63 -14.27 -5.62
N ARG A 85 -4.04 -14.40 -4.35
CA ARG A 85 -3.32 -15.22 -3.35
C ARG A 85 -3.40 -16.72 -3.64
N ALA A 86 -4.53 -17.21 -4.11
CA ALA A 86 -4.70 -18.62 -4.44
C ALA A 86 -3.83 -19.04 -5.65
N ASN A 87 -3.64 -18.13 -6.61
CA ASN A 87 -2.92 -18.43 -7.85
C ASN A 87 -1.48 -17.92 -7.87
N ALA A 88 -1.06 -17.14 -6.88
CA ALA A 88 0.34 -16.77 -6.67
C ALA A 88 0.73 -16.91 -5.19
N PRO A 89 0.63 -18.12 -4.61
CA PRO A 89 0.95 -18.34 -3.19
C PRO A 89 2.42 -18.07 -2.85
N GLN A 90 3.29 -18.06 -3.85
CA GLN A 90 4.72 -17.73 -3.72
C GLN A 90 5.03 -16.23 -3.60
N VAL A 91 4.03 -15.36 -3.75
CA VAL A 91 4.20 -13.93 -3.47
C VAL A 91 4.26 -13.72 -1.97
N VAL A 92 5.29 -13.02 -1.53
CA VAL A 92 5.61 -12.85 -0.11
C VAL A 92 4.85 -11.67 0.48
N ASP A 93 4.78 -10.56 -0.26
CA ASP A 93 4.12 -9.34 0.20
C ASP A 93 3.13 -8.79 -0.83
N TRP A 94 2.00 -8.30 -0.33
CA TRP A 94 0.87 -7.80 -1.10
C TRP A 94 0.39 -6.47 -0.50
N VAL A 95 0.55 -5.38 -1.24
CA VAL A 95 0.13 -4.05 -0.79
C VAL A 95 -0.91 -3.48 -1.74
N THR A 96 -2.13 -3.28 -1.22
CA THR A 96 -3.19 -2.57 -1.94
C THR A 96 -2.92 -1.07 -1.93
N THR A 97 -3.01 -0.42 -3.09
CA THR A 97 -2.72 1.01 -3.26
C THR A 97 -3.72 1.68 -4.22
N ASP A 98 -3.57 2.97 -4.46
CA ASP A 98 -4.41 3.78 -5.36
C ASP A 98 -5.91 3.57 -5.11
N GLU A 99 -6.34 3.74 -3.86
CA GLU A 99 -7.75 3.57 -3.43
C GLU A 99 -8.31 2.18 -3.73
N GLY A 100 -7.44 1.15 -3.74
CA GLY A 100 -7.83 -0.22 -4.04
C GLY A 100 -7.80 -0.59 -5.51
N LYS A 101 -7.43 0.31 -6.42
CA LYS A 101 -7.38 0.03 -7.88
C LYS A 101 -6.19 -0.83 -8.28
N ARG A 102 -5.16 -0.90 -7.44
CA ARG A 102 -3.94 -1.65 -7.69
C ARG A 102 -3.50 -2.44 -6.49
N VAL A 103 -2.82 -3.55 -6.74
CA VAL A 103 -2.07 -4.30 -5.74
C VAL A 103 -0.63 -4.49 -6.21
N ILE A 104 0.31 -4.13 -5.35
CA ILE A 104 1.75 -4.33 -5.53
C ILE A 104 2.13 -5.67 -4.91
N ALA A 105 2.80 -6.52 -5.67
CA ALA A 105 3.24 -7.85 -5.28
C ALA A 105 4.77 -7.92 -5.25
N GLY A 106 5.34 -8.26 -4.10
CA GLY A 106 6.77 -8.53 -3.92
C GLY A 106 7.04 -10.04 -3.86
N THR A 107 7.90 -10.56 -4.72
CA THR A 107 8.23 -11.99 -4.75
C THR A 107 9.65 -12.27 -5.23
N ASN A 108 10.21 -13.39 -4.77
CA ASN A 108 11.49 -13.91 -5.24
C ASN A 108 11.34 -14.97 -6.32
N PHE A 109 10.11 -15.23 -6.75
CA PHE A 109 9.79 -16.23 -7.77
C PHE A 109 9.36 -15.53 -9.07
N ASP A 110 9.86 -16.02 -10.20
CA ASP A 110 9.46 -15.49 -11.49
C ASP A 110 8.03 -15.94 -11.83
N LEU A 111 7.07 -15.03 -11.65
CA LEU A 111 5.68 -15.29 -11.99
C LEU A 111 5.49 -15.55 -13.50
N ALA A 112 6.33 -14.97 -14.37
CA ALA A 112 6.22 -15.13 -15.81
C ALA A 112 6.48 -16.57 -16.26
N GLN A 113 7.37 -17.28 -15.57
CA GLN A 113 7.57 -18.72 -15.75
C GLN A 113 6.57 -19.59 -14.98
N GLY A 114 5.83 -18.99 -14.04
CA GLY A 114 4.79 -19.64 -13.25
C GLY A 114 3.39 -19.24 -13.70
N ASN A 115 2.58 -18.76 -12.75
CA ASN A 115 1.13 -18.58 -12.94
C ASN A 115 0.73 -17.23 -13.51
N LEU A 116 1.67 -16.36 -13.92
CA LEU A 116 1.33 -15.06 -14.51
C LEU A 116 0.39 -15.15 -15.72
N PRO A 117 0.51 -16.13 -16.65
CA PRO A 117 -0.47 -16.29 -17.73
C PRO A 117 -1.91 -16.47 -17.24
N GLN A 118 -2.10 -17.18 -16.12
CA GLN A 118 -3.41 -17.37 -15.51
C GLN A 118 -3.91 -16.06 -14.86
N LEU A 119 -3.05 -15.36 -14.13
CA LEU A 119 -3.40 -14.06 -13.52
C LEU A 119 -3.83 -13.03 -14.57
N ARG A 120 -3.14 -13.02 -15.73
CA ARG A 120 -3.45 -12.13 -16.86
C ARG A 120 -4.81 -12.35 -17.50
N GLN A 121 -5.47 -13.48 -17.24
CA GLN A 121 -6.85 -13.71 -17.70
C GLN A 121 -7.85 -12.77 -17.03
N ARG A 122 -7.57 -12.31 -15.80
CA ARG A 122 -8.47 -11.45 -15.00
C ARG A 122 -7.91 -10.06 -14.74
N PHE A 123 -6.59 -9.92 -14.73
CA PHE A 123 -5.91 -8.70 -14.33
C PHE A 123 -5.00 -8.17 -15.43
N VAL A 124 -4.82 -6.87 -15.46
CA VAL A 124 -3.63 -6.26 -16.06
C VAL A 124 -2.48 -6.51 -15.10
N ALA A 125 -1.39 -7.08 -15.61
CA ALA A 125 -0.20 -7.39 -14.83
C ALA A 125 1.02 -6.68 -15.43
N GLU A 126 1.55 -5.71 -14.70
CA GLU A 126 2.68 -4.89 -15.11
C GLU A 126 3.94 -5.27 -14.33
N ASP A 127 5.05 -5.44 -15.04
CA ASP A 127 6.36 -5.66 -14.42
C ASP A 127 6.97 -4.33 -13.99
N TYR A 128 7.24 -4.19 -12.70
CA TYR A 128 7.91 -3.04 -12.07
C TYR A 128 9.28 -3.42 -11.50
N THR A 129 9.79 -4.60 -11.84
CA THR A 129 11.14 -5.03 -11.48
C THR A 129 12.17 -4.06 -12.08
N GLY A 130 12.98 -3.43 -11.22
CA GLY A 130 14.04 -2.51 -11.62
C GLY A 130 13.60 -1.15 -12.19
N LYS A 131 12.29 -0.88 -12.25
CA LYS A 131 11.75 0.47 -12.52
C LYS A 131 11.80 1.31 -11.26
#